data_AF-A0A1U7I5T3-F1
#
_entry.id   AF-A0A1U7I5T3-F1
#
_cell.length_a   1.000
_cell.length_b   1.000
_cell.length_c   1.000
_cell.angle_alpha   90.00
_cell.angle_beta   90.00
_cell.angle_gamma   90.00
#
_symmetry.space_group_name_H-M   'P 1'
#
loop_
_entity.id
_entity.type
_entity.pdbx_description
1 polymer ?
#
loop_
_entity_poly.entity_id
_entity_poly.type
_entity_poly.pdbx_seq_one_letter_code
_entity_poly.pdbx_strand_id
1 'polypeptide(L)'
;MLGLDEFFQELESHCPKKAIATFLNSEGECFVVDLIREADAVKYGYDRHIKALLSQKISQGCTPYGSLILRSFTTEIDRLTRLPYKELRGYILKSIDDRLEFEKLSPEMLFACQNTDAETGEPLPLEQSVRYC
;
A
#
# COMPACT_ATOMS: atom_id res chain seq x y z
N MET A 1 3.48 2.10 19.86
CA MET A 1 3.72 2.71 18.54
C MET A 1 2.80 3.88 18.25
N LEU A 2 3.33 5.09 18.40
CA LEU A 2 2.70 6.33 17.92
C LEU A 2 2.77 6.41 16.38
N GLY A 3 1.87 7.16 15.72
CA GLY A 3 1.87 7.35 14.26
C GLY A 3 1.22 6.23 13.44
N LEU A 4 0.94 5.07 14.04
CA LEU A 4 0.27 3.97 13.35
C LEU A 4 -1.18 4.30 12.97
N ASP A 5 -1.92 4.99 13.85
CA ASP A 5 -3.29 5.42 13.57
C ASP A 5 -3.35 6.47 12.46
N GLU A 6 -2.39 7.40 12.42
CA GLU A 6 -2.25 8.39 11.35
C GLU A 6 -1.98 7.69 10.00
N PHE A 7 -1.12 6.68 10.00
CA PHE A 7 -0.86 5.90 8.81
C PHE A 7 -2.08 5.11 8.35
N PHE A 8 -2.85 4.50 9.25
CA PHE A 8 -4.10 3.85 8.87
C PHE A 8 -5.13 4.83 8.33
N GLN A 9 -5.27 6.02 8.91
CA GLN A 9 -6.14 7.07 8.37
C GLN A 9 -5.73 7.46 6.95
N GLU A 10 -4.43 7.60 6.68
CA GLU A 10 -3.89 7.84 5.34
C GLU A 10 -4.31 6.71 4.39
N LEU A 11 -4.10 5.43 4.72
CA LEU A 11 -4.49 4.31 3.87
C LEU A 11 -6.01 4.25 3.63
N GLU A 12 -6.80 4.45 4.67
CA GLU A 12 -8.25 4.41 4.62
C GLU A 12 -8.81 5.55 3.76
N SER A 13 -8.20 6.74 3.77
CA SER A 13 -8.59 7.89 2.94
C SER A 13 -8.51 7.60 1.44
N HIS A 14 -7.61 6.68 1.04
CA HIS A 14 -7.44 6.26 -0.34
C HIS A 14 -8.16 4.95 -0.67
N CYS A 15 -9.07 4.47 0.18
CA CYS A 15 -9.90 3.30 -0.09
C CYS A 15 -11.34 3.73 -0.45
N PRO A 16 -11.67 4.01 -1.73
CA PRO A 16 -13.02 4.46 -2.09
C PRO A 16 -14.07 3.36 -1.93
N LYS A 17 -13.71 2.12 -2.25
CA LYS A 17 -14.57 0.93 -2.08
C LYS A 17 -13.75 -0.30 -1.76
N LYS A 18 -12.72 -0.56 -2.57
CA LYS A 18 -11.77 -1.65 -2.37
C LYS A 18 -10.36 -1.15 -2.62
N ALA A 19 -9.43 -1.62 -1.80
CA ALA A 19 -7.99 -1.49 -2.04
C ALA A 19 -7.28 -2.76 -1.57
N ILE A 20 -6.02 -2.91 -1.94
CA ILE A 20 -5.12 -3.97 -1.47
C ILE A 20 -3.87 -3.29 -0.93
N ALA A 21 -3.52 -3.57 0.32
CA ALA A 21 -2.27 -3.13 0.91
C ALA A 21 -1.29 -4.31 0.93
N THR A 22 -0.13 -4.10 0.32
CA THR A 22 0.99 -5.05 0.31
C THR A 22 2.12 -4.46 1.14
N PHE A 23 2.32 -5.00 2.33
CA PHE A 23 3.41 -4.63 3.24
C PHE A 23 4.61 -5.55 3.03
N LEU A 24 5.81 -4.97 3.00
CA LEU A 24 7.09 -5.68 2.98
C LEU A 24 7.91 -5.20 4.18
N ASN A 25 8.32 -6.11 5.06
CA ASN A 25 9.16 -5.77 6.21
C ASN A 25 10.65 -5.65 5.82
N SER A 26 11.47 -5.26 6.80
CA SER A 26 12.92 -5.16 6.67
C SER A 26 13.65 -6.46 6.34
N GLU A 27 13.01 -7.61 6.58
CA GLU A 27 13.54 -8.95 6.32
C GLU A 27 13.10 -9.49 4.95
N GLY A 28 12.29 -8.73 4.19
CA GLY A 28 11.75 -9.15 2.90
C GLY A 28 10.50 -10.04 3.00
N GLU A 29 9.92 -10.20 4.18
CA GLU A 29 8.66 -10.91 4.35
C GLU A 29 7.48 -10.05 3.89
N CYS A 30 6.62 -10.64 3.07
CA CYS A 30 5.45 -9.97 2.51
C CYS A 30 4.18 -10.30 3.29
N PHE A 31 3.33 -9.30 3.50
CA PHE A 31 1.99 -9.45 4.04
C PHE A 31 0.98 -8.64 3.23
N VAL A 32 -0.05 -9.31 2.71
CA VAL A 32 -1.06 -8.71 1.85
C VAL A 32 -2.41 -8.72 2.55
N VAL A 33 -3.14 -7.61 2.46
CA VAL A 33 -4.48 -7.47 3.02
C VAL A 33 -5.41 -6.69 2.09
N ASP A 34 -6.62 -7.20 1.92
CA ASP A 34 -7.73 -6.48 1.28
C ASP A 34 -8.25 -5.38 2.23
N LEU A 35 -8.47 -4.18 1.73
CA LEU A 35 -9.20 -3.11 2.42
C LEU A 35 -10.57 -2.96 1.74
N ILE A 36 -11.64 -3.01 2.52
CA ILE A 36 -13.01 -2.92 2.01
C ILE A 36 -13.75 -1.82 2.78
N ARG A 37 -14.19 -0.78 2.07
CA ARG A 37 -15.01 0.28 2.66
C ARG A 37 -16.47 -0.15 2.72
N GLU A 38 -17.03 -0.10 3.91
CA GLU A 38 -18.45 -0.29 4.20
C GLU A 38 -18.97 0.96 4.91
N ALA A 39 -19.79 1.75 4.21
CA ALA A 39 -20.19 3.09 4.63
C ALA A 39 -18.94 3.93 5.01
N ASP A 40 -18.86 4.39 6.26
CA ASP A 40 -17.81 5.30 6.71
C ASP A 40 -16.56 4.57 7.25
N ALA A 41 -16.61 3.24 7.39
CA ALA A 41 -15.52 2.45 7.96
C ALA A 41 -14.81 1.56 6.92
N VAL A 42 -13.52 1.28 7.15
CA VAL A 42 -12.74 0.35 6.34
C VAL A 42 -12.45 -0.92 7.14
N LYS A 43 -12.83 -2.07 6.57
CA LYS A 43 -12.47 -3.39 7.07
C LYS A 43 -11.18 -3.87 6.43
N TYR A 44 -10.39 -4.60 7.21
CA TYR A 44 -9.12 -5.20 6.79
C TYR A 44 -9.34 -6.72 6.70
N GLY A 45 -9.28 -7.27 5.50
CA GLY A 45 -9.54 -8.67 5.21
C GLY A 45 -10.97 -9.10 5.59
N TYR A 46 -11.12 -10.41 5.79
CA TYR A 46 -12.41 -11.05 6.10
C TYR A 46 -12.54 -11.45 7.58
N ASP A 47 -11.48 -11.26 8.37
CA ASP A 47 -11.43 -11.57 9.81
C ASP A 47 -11.12 -10.32 10.64
N ARG A 48 -11.78 -10.19 11.80
CA ARG A 48 -11.67 -9.01 12.69
C ARG A 48 -10.25 -8.77 13.23
N HIS A 49 -9.38 -9.77 13.23
CA HIS A 49 -8.04 -9.70 13.79
C HIS A 49 -6.98 -9.23 12.77
N ILE A 50 -7.33 -9.11 11.48
CA ILE A 50 -6.35 -8.79 10.44
C ILE A 50 -5.76 -7.38 10.60
N LYS A 51 -6.55 -6.37 11.01
CA LYS A 51 -6.02 -5.02 11.28
C LYS A 51 -4.99 -5.06 12.43
N ALA A 52 -5.28 -5.83 13.49
CA ALA A 52 -4.36 -6.01 14.61
C ALA A 52 -3.09 -6.76 14.18
N LEU A 53 -3.22 -7.77 13.33
CA LEU A 53 -2.07 -8.50 12.78
C LEU A 53 -1.19 -7.60 11.90
N LEU A 54 -1.79 -6.80 11.02
CA LEU A 54 -1.05 -5.81 10.22
C LEU A 54 -0.34 -4.79 11.13
N SER A 55 -1.03 -4.32 12.17
CA SER A 55 -0.46 -3.39 13.17
C SER A 55 0.77 -3.98 13.83
N GLN A 56 0.70 -5.25 14.25
CA GLN A 56 1.82 -5.97 14.85
C GLN A 56 2.97 -6.12 13.85
N LYS A 57 2.68 -6.51 12.60
CA LYS A 57 3.69 -6.68 11.55
C LYS A 57 4.40 -5.38 11.21
N ILE A 58 3.68 -4.27 11.09
CA ILE A 58 4.28 -2.94 10.89
C ILE A 58 5.16 -2.59 12.10
N SER A 59 4.65 -2.82 13.31
CA SER A 59 5.36 -2.45 14.54
C SER A 59 6.69 -3.18 14.72
N GLN A 60 6.77 -4.41 14.25
CA GLN A 60 7.96 -5.26 14.37
C GLN A 60 8.86 -5.20 13.13
N GLY A 61 8.29 -4.90 11.96
CA GLY A 61 8.94 -5.09 10.67
C GLY A 61 9.52 -3.84 10.00
N CYS A 62 9.49 -2.68 10.65
CA CYS A 62 9.95 -1.41 10.05
C CYS A 62 11.32 -0.93 10.58
N THR A 63 12.20 -1.85 10.99
CA THR A 63 13.55 -1.53 11.47
C THR A 63 14.60 -2.27 10.61
N PRO A 64 15.46 -1.56 9.83
CA PRO A 64 15.55 -0.10 9.75
C PRO A 64 14.43 0.55 8.93
N TYR A 65 13.82 -0.18 7.98
CA TYR A 65 12.71 0.30 7.14
C TYR A 65 11.80 -0.85 6.73
N GLY A 66 10.53 -0.55 6.51
CA GLY A 66 9.58 -1.38 5.75
C GLY A 66 8.98 -0.56 4.61
N SER A 67 8.19 -1.20 3.75
CA SER A 67 7.45 -0.49 2.71
C SER A 67 6.02 -1.01 2.57
N LEU A 68 5.13 -0.17 2.06
CA LEU A 68 3.76 -0.56 1.79
C LEU A 68 3.31 0.01 0.44
N ILE A 69 2.77 -0.84 -0.41
CA ILE A 69 2.08 -0.43 -1.64
C ILE A 69 0.57 -0.54 -1.40
N LEU A 70 -0.13 0.57 -1.56
CA LEU A 70 -1.59 0.60 -1.57
C LEU A 70 -2.08 0.67 -3.01
N ARG A 71 -2.83 -0.35 -3.43
CA ARG A 71 -3.50 -0.42 -4.72
C ARG A 71 -4.99 -0.20 -4.54
N SER A 72 -5.51 0.94 -4.97
CA SER A 72 -6.93 1.26 -4.90
C SER A 72 -7.62 1.08 -6.23
N PHE A 73 -8.88 0.64 -6.21
CA PHE A 73 -9.70 0.51 -7.41
C PHE A 73 -10.69 1.66 -7.46
N THR A 74 -10.55 2.49 -8.50
CA THR A 74 -11.43 3.65 -8.70
C THR A 74 -12.83 3.22 -9.17
N THR A 75 -13.78 4.16 -9.22
CA THR A 75 -15.08 3.94 -9.87
C THR A 75 -15.03 4.20 -11.37
N GLU A 76 -13.96 4.81 -11.86
CA GLU A 76 -13.78 5.12 -13.28
C GLU A 76 -13.31 3.87 -14.04
N ILE A 77 -13.98 3.56 -15.14
CA ILE A 77 -13.70 2.37 -15.96
C ILE A 77 -12.87 2.76 -17.18
N ASP A 78 -11.74 2.09 -17.37
CA ASP A 78 -10.95 2.21 -18.59
C ASP A 78 -11.71 1.59 -19.77
N ARG A 79 -11.86 2.36 -20.85
CA ARG A 79 -12.59 1.93 -22.05
C ARG A 79 -11.90 0.78 -22.78
N LEU A 80 -10.57 0.68 -22.68
CA LEU A 80 -9.77 -0.35 -23.35
C LEU A 80 -9.89 -1.68 -22.60
N THR A 81 -9.56 -1.69 -21.31
CA THR A 81 -9.51 -2.93 -20.51
C THR A 81 -10.88 -3.34 -19.98
N ARG A 82 -11.87 -2.44 -19.97
CA ARG A 82 -13.19 -2.62 -19.34
C ARG A 82 -13.11 -2.88 -17.83
N LEU A 83 -11.98 -2.55 -17.22
CA LEU A 83 -11.73 -2.68 -15.79
C LEU A 83 -11.61 -1.30 -15.13
N PRO A 84 -11.81 -1.19 -13.81
CA PRO A 84 -11.53 0.04 -13.09
C PRO A 84 -10.07 0.48 -13.23
N TYR A 85 -9.83 1.79 -13.30
CA TYR A 85 -8.48 2.31 -13.11
C TYR A 85 -7.98 1.94 -11.71
N LYS A 86 -6.70 1.56 -11.66
CA LYS A 86 -5.95 1.28 -10.44
C LYS A 86 -5.15 2.52 -10.09
N GLU A 87 -5.19 2.92 -8.83
CA GLU A 87 -4.26 3.92 -8.31
C GLU A 87 -3.26 3.22 -7.39
N LEU A 88 -1.97 3.43 -7.63
CA LEU A 88 -0.90 2.94 -6.78
C LEU A 88 -0.35 4.10 -5.96
N ARG A 89 -0.16 3.87 -4.65
CA ARG A 89 0.56 4.74 -3.73
C ARG A 89 1.60 3.89 -3.02
N GLY A 90 2.82 4.41 -2.90
CA GLY A 90 3.90 3.74 -2.19
C GLY A 90 4.27 4.51 -0.94
N TYR A 91 4.59 3.79 0.13
CA TYR A 91 5.01 4.36 1.40
C TYR A 91 6.29 3.66 1.87
N ILE A 92 7.26 4.45 2.33
CA ILE A 92 8.40 3.98 3.12
C ILE A 92 8.05 4.17 4.58
N LEU A 93 8.24 3.13 5.38
CA LEU A 93 7.89 3.08 6.79
C LEU A 93 9.15 2.93 7.63
N LYS A 94 9.26 3.68 8.71
CA LYS A 94 10.40 3.63 9.63
C LYS A 94 9.93 3.67 11.07
N SER A 95 10.47 2.78 11.90
CA SER A 95 10.27 2.83 13.34
C SER A 95 11.44 3.57 14.00
N ILE A 96 11.16 4.65 14.73
CA ILE A 96 12.14 5.40 15.54
C ILE A 96 11.53 5.61 16.93
N ASP A 97 12.19 5.14 17.99
CA ASP A 97 11.81 5.38 19.39
C ASP A 97 10.30 5.10 19.69
N ASP A 98 9.79 3.96 19.23
CA ASP A 98 8.36 3.56 19.30
C ASP A 98 7.37 4.51 18.59
N ARG A 99 7.85 5.26 17.60
CA ARG A 99 7.04 6.03 16.65
C ARG A 99 7.22 5.48 15.24
N LEU A 100 6.11 5.27 14.55
CA LEU A 100 6.08 5.05 13.11
C LEU A 100 6.14 6.38 12.39
N GLU A 101 7.14 6.55 11.55
CA GLU A 101 7.19 7.59 10.52
C GLU A 101 6.90 6.94 9.17
N PHE A 102 6.17 7.65 8.31
CA PHE A 102 5.91 7.21 6.95
C PHE A 102 6.15 8.34 5.97
N GLU A 103 6.76 8.00 4.83
CA GLU A 103 6.98 8.90 3.70
C GLU A 103 6.27 8.34 2.48
N LYS A 104 5.40 9.13 1.87
CA LYS A 104 4.75 8.77 0.61
C LYS A 104 5.72 9.02 -0.54
N LEU A 105 5.93 8.00 -1.38
CA LEU A 105 6.74 8.11 -2.59
C LEU A 105 6.08 9.04 -3.61
N SER A 106 6.91 9.76 -4.38
CA SER A 106 6.40 10.54 -5.51
C SER A 106 5.86 9.61 -6.62
N PRO A 107 4.93 10.06 -7.46
CA PRO A 107 4.45 9.30 -8.61
C PRO A 107 5.58 8.80 -9.52
N GLU A 108 6.62 9.61 -9.74
CA GLU A 108 7.76 9.27 -10.59
C GLU A 108 8.61 8.16 -9.97
N MET A 109 8.89 8.24 -8.66
CA MET A 109 9.60 7.19 -7.93
C MET A 109 8.80 5.90 -7.94
N LEU A 110 7.50 5.97 -7.66
CA LEU A 110 6.64 4.81 -7.66
C LEU A 110 6.54 4.17 -9.04
N PHE A 111 6.46 4.97 -10.10
CA PHE A 111 6.50 4.51 -11.48
C PHE A 111 7.79 3.73 -11.75
N ALA A 112 8.95 4.29 -11.39
CA ALA A 112 10.22 3.60 -11.56
C ALA A 112 10.27 2.28 -10.77
N CYS A 113 9.88 2.28 -9.49
CA CYS A 113 9.89 1.08 -8.66
C CYS A 113 8.98 -0.05 -9.17
N GLN A 114 7.87 0.29 -9.83
CA GLN A 114 6.88 -0.71 -10.30
C GLN A 114 7.12 -1.16 -11.76
N ASN A 115 7.94 -0.45 -12.52
CA ASN A 115 8.17 -0.73 -13.95
C ASN A 115 9.65 -0.97 -14.29
N THR A 116 10.47 -1.27 -13.29
CA THR A 116 11.88 -1.64 -13.49
C THR A 116 12.14 -2.97 -12.80
N ASP A 117 12.74 -3.89 -13.54
CA ASP A 117 13.17 -5.17 -13.02
C ASP A 117 14.28 -4.97 -12.00
N ALA A 118 14.09 -5.50 -10.78
CA ALA A 118 14.99 -5.22 -9.67
C ALA A 118 16.36 -5.93 -9.81
N GLU A 119 16.46 -6.99 -10.61
CA GLU A 119 17.70 -7.75 -10.80
C GLU A 119 18.54 -7.18 -11.94
N THR A 120 17.87 -6.77 -13.02
CA THR A 120 18.51 -6.36 -14.28
C THR A 120 18.53 -4.86 -14.51
N GLY A 121 17.63 -4.11 -13.87
CA GLY A 121 17.43 -2.68 -14.10
C GLY A 121 16.69 -2.35 -15.40
N GLU A 122 16.24 -3.37 -16.14
CA GLU A 122 15.54 -3.18 -17.41
C GLU A 122 14.07 -2.79 -17.21
N PRO A 123 13.45 -2.04 -18.14
CA PRO A 123 12.03 -1.71 -18.05
C PRO A 123 11.13 -2.95 -18.16
N LEU A 124 10.13 -3.03 -17.28
CA LEU A 124 9.07 -4.03 -17.35
C LEU A 124 7.94 -3.56 -18.29
N PRO A 125 7.16 -4.48 -18.87
CA PRO A 125 5.95 -4.12 -19.60
C PRO A 125 4.99 -3.34 -18.72
N LEU A 126 4.54 -2.18 -19.21
CA LEU A 126 3.65 -1.31 -18.45
C LEU A 126 2.31 -1.98 -18.17
N GLU A 127 1.91 -1.96 -16.90
CA GLU A 127 0.56 -2.38 -16.52
C GLU A 127 -0.48 -1.37 -17.06
N GLN A 128 -1.49 -1.87 -17.75
CA GLN A 128 -2.56 -1.03 -18.28
C GLN A 128 -3.49 -0.54 -17.16
N SER A 129 -4.08 0.64 -17.39
CA SER A 129 -5.07 1.26 -16.49
C SER A 129 -4.53 1.58 -15.08
N VAL A 130 -3.24 1.90 -14.96
CA VAL A 130 -2.60 2.28 -13.68
C VAL A 130 -2.31 3.79 -13.64
N ARG A 131 -2.62 4.41 -12.50
CA ARG A 131 -2.24 5.77 -12.13
C ARG A 131 -1.29 5.69 -10.93
N TYR A 132 -0.16 6.37 -11.01
CA TYR A 132 0.80 6.49 -9.91
C TYR A 132 0.47 7.79 -9.16
N CYS A 133 0.31 7.70 -7.83
CA CYS A 133 -0.29 8.75 -7.01
C CYS A 133 0.53 9.08 -5.77
#